data_AF-A0A8J4YU19-F1
#
_entry.id   AF-A0A8J4YU19-F1
#
_cell.length_a   1.000
_cell.length_b   1.000
_cell.length_c   1.000
_cell.angle_alpha   90.00
_cell.angle_beta   90.00
_cell.angle_gamma   90.00
#
_symmetry.space_group_name_H-M   'P 1'
#
loop_
_entity.id
_entity.type
_entity.pdbx_description
1 polymer ?
#
loop_
_entity_poly.entity_id
_entity_poly.type
_entity_poly.pdbx_seq_one_letter_code
_entity_poly.pdbx_strand_id
1 'polypeptide(L)'
;MLEVLVGAVWENLFGKVKSPENPWFKHFKDVWTDLTTDNPTTLSIRQKWLNKKKKECKEILQEILRSEKPPRADYREMAELTLIVLGDTPPRGIHWSRPGAIHQARWMARNMYSMKMFMFAEQLEYDEETVVKLERLNLFLGLFYTPCGCHLHLLQMLLQ
;
A
#
# COMPACT_ATOMS: atom_id res chain seq x y z
N MET A 1 -0.11 -0.26 17.75
CA MET A 1 -0.40 -1.71 17.63
C MET A 1 -0.35 -2.18 16.18
N LEU A 2 -1.15 -1.60 15.27
CA LEU A 2 -1.13 -1.95 13.83
C LEU A 2 0.24 -1.70 13.15
N GLU A 3 0.89 -0.58 13.43
CA GLU A 3 2.23 -0.24 12.92
C GLU A 3 3.30 -1.33 13.18
N VAL A 4 3.30 -1.91 14.38
CA VAL A 4 4.26 -2.96 14.78
C VAL A 4 4.07 -4.21 13.93
N LEU A 5 2.83 -4.52 13.55
CA LEU A 5 2.50 -5.69 12.74
C LEU A 5 3.06 -5.57 11.32
N VAL A 6 2.92 -4.40 10.67
CA VAL A 6 3.54 -4.15 9.36
C VAL A 6 5.06 -4.24 9.45
N GLY A 7 5.62 -3.71 10.53
CA GLY A 7 7.05 -3.83 10.83
C GLY A 7 7.52 -5.29 10.85
N ALA A 8 6.81 -6.14 11.60
CA ALA A 8 7.13 -7.56 11.74
C ALA A 8 6.97 -8.35 10.43
N VAL A 9 5.89 -8.12 9.66
CA VAL A 9 5.68 -8.79 8.37
C VAL A 9 6.78 -8.39 7.38
N TRP A 10 7.15 -7.11 7.33
CA TRP A 10 8.27 -6.65 6.51
C TRP A 10 9.58 -7.36 6.90
N GLU A 11 9.93 -7.37 8.18
CA GLU A 11 11.17 -7.98 8.66
C GLU A 11 11.21 -9.49 8.40
N ASN A 12 10.06 -10.17 8.45
CA ASN A 12 9.97 -11.58 8.11
C ASN A 12 10.24 -11.86 6.62
N LEU A 13 9.81 -10.97 5.72
CA LEU A 13 9.93 -11.14 4.27
C LEU A 13 11.26 -10.63 3.70
N PHE A 14 11.71 -9.46 4.16
CA PHE A 14 12.85 -8.72 3.61
C PHE A 14 14.04 -8.63 4.57
N GLY A 15 13.91 -9.14 5.80
CA GLY A 15 14.92 -9.00 6.83
C GLY A 15 14.92 -7.63 7.51
N LYS A 16 15.77 -7.50 8.53
CA LYS A 16 15.89 -6.27 9.31
C LYS A 16 16.76 -5.24 8.59
N VAL A 17 16.20 -4.04 8.40
CA VAL A 17 16.97 -2.89 7.90
C VAL A 17 17.66 -2.19 9.07
N LYS A 18 19.00 -2.16 9.07
CA LYS A 18 19.80 -1.49 10.12
C LYS A 18 20.12 -0.03 9.79
N SER A 19 19.91 0.39 8.54
CA SER A 19 20.15 1.76 8.08
C SER A 19 19.01 2.70 8.51
N PRO A 20 19.28 3.99 8.81
CA PRO A 20 18.26 5.00 9.08
C PRO A 20 17.26 5.17 7.92
N GLU A 21 17.72 4.91 6.69
CA GLU A 21 16.93 4.95 5.46
C GLU A 21 16.79 3.55 4.87
N ASN A 22 15.62 3.24 4.32
CA ASN A 22 15.41 1.95 3.64
C ASN A 22 16.07 1.96 2.24
N PRO A 23 17.05 1.08 1.96
CA PRO A 23 17.69 1.01 0.64
C PRO A 23 16.70 0.73 -0.50
N TRP A 24 15.69 -0.10 -0.25
CA TRP A 24 14.63 -0.40 -1.22
C TRP A 24 13.84 0.85 -1.59
N PHE A 25 13.50 1.67 -0.59
CA PHE A 25 12.72 2.88 -0.80
C PHE A 25 13.57 3.96 -1.46
N LYS A 26 14.87 4.00 -1.15
CA LYS A 26 15.82 4.89 -1.81
C LYS A 26 15.92 4.55 -3.29
N HIS A 27 16.20 3.31 -3.63
CA HIS A 27 16.30 2.87 -5.03
C HIS A 27 15.02 3.18 -5.81
N PHE A 28 13.85 2.81 -5.28
CA PHE A 28 12.57 3.13 -5.91
C PHE A 28 12.35 4.64 -6.10
N LYS A 29 12.74 5.45 -5.12
CA LYS A 29 12.61 6.90 -5.19
C LYS A 29 13.53 7.49 -6.27
N ASP A 30 14.74 6.96 -6.41
CA ASP A 30 15.75 7.44 -7.35
C ASP A 30 15.31 7.19 -8.81
N VAL A 31 14.65 6.07 -9.08
CA VAL A 31 14.16 5.71 -10.44
C VAL A 31 12.74 6.18 -10.75
N TRP A 32 12.06 6.84 -9.80
CA TRP A 32 10.64 7.20 -9.92
C TRP A 32 10.29 8.02 -11.17
N THR A 33 11.19 8.92 -11.60
CA THR A 33 10.95 9.78 -12.76
C THR A 33 10.96 9.04 -14.08
N ASP A 34 11.54 7.84 -14.09
CA ASP A 34 11.75 7.04 -15.30
C ASP A 34 10.63 6.00 -15.49
N LEU A 35 9.80 5.79 -14.47
CA LEU A 35 8.68 4.86 -14.49
C LEU A 35 7.50 5.42 -15.29
N THR A 36 6.92 4.58 -16.14
CA THR A 36 5.61 4.85 -16.72
C THR A 36 4.53 4.43 -15.74
N THR A 37 3.56 5.30 -15.51
CA THR A 37 2.55 5.12 -14.44
C THR A 37 1.22 4.54 -14.95
N ASP A 38 1.23 4.05 -16.19
CA ASP A 38 0.13 3.35 -16.83
C ASP A 38 0.11 1.87 -16.45
N ASN A 39 -1.08 1.29 -16.40
CA ASN A 39 -1.31 -0.16 -16.22
C ASN A 39 -0.51 -0.82 -15.06
N PRO A 40 -0.65 -0.35 -13.82
CA PRO A 40 0.03 -0.94 -12.67
C PRO A 40 -0.34 -2.41 -12.45
N THR A 41 0.63 -3.22 -12.02
CA THR A 41 0.39 -4.62 -11.63
C THR A 41 -0.60 -4.71 -10.47
N THR A 42 -1.58 -5.62 -10.57
CA THR A 42 -2.60 -5.80 -9.52
C THR A 42 -2.54 -7.19 -8.91
N LEU A 43 -3.05 -7.34 -7.68
CA LEU A 43 -3.07 -8.61 -6.96
C LEU A 43 -4.02 -9.62 -7.62
N SER A 44 -3.45 -10.75 -8.06
CA SER A 44 -4.16 -11.91 -8.55
C SER A 44 -4.53 -12.85 -7.39
N ILE A 45 -5.75 -12.71 -6.89
CA ILE A 45 -6.25 -13.53 -5.79
C ILE A 45 -7.06 -14.72 -6.33
N ARG A 46 -6.62 -15.95 -6.05
CA ARG A 46 -7.30 -17.18 -6.53
C ARG A 46 -8.25 -17.77 -5.49
N GLN A 47 -7.94 -17.61 -4.21
CA GLN A 47 -8.72 -18.22 -3.13
C GLN A 47 -10.07 -17.51 -2.98
N LYS A 48 -11.17 -18.26 -3.03
CA LYS A 48 -12.55 -17.73 -2.99
C LYS A 48 -12.80 -16.82 -1.79
N TRP A 49 -12.36 -17.21 -0.60
CA TRP A 49 -12.57 -16.43 0.62
C TRP A 49 -11.79 -15.11 0.61
N LEU A 50 -10.57 -15.09 0.07
CA LEU A 50 -9.80 -13.87 -0.13
C LEU A 50 -10.43 -12.96 -1.19
N ASN A 51 -11.03 -13.53 -2.25
CA ASN A 51 -11.77 -12.74 -3.23
C ASN A 51 -13.02 -12.09 -2.63
N LYS A 52 -13.75 -12.79 -1.74
CA LYS A 52 -14.85 -12.19 -0.98
C LYS A 52 -14.33 -11.03 -0.13
N LYS A 53 -13.23 -11.24 0.60
CA LYS A 53 -12.60 -10.19 1.42
C LYS A 53 -12.15 -9.00 0.57
N LYS A 54 -11.54 -9.25 -0.59
CA LYS A 54 -11.15 -8.22 -1.58
C LYS A 54 -12.33 -7.34 -1.97
N LYS A 55 -13.50 -7.93 -2.25
CA LYS A 55 -14.72 -7.18 -2.57
C LYS A 55 -15.17 -6.31 -1.40
N GLU A 56 -15.26 -6.87 -0.20
CA GLU A 56 -15.62 -6.13 1.02
C GLU A 56 -14.64 -4.95 1.27
N CYS A 57 -13.34 -5.18 1.12
CA CYS A 57 -12.32 -4.15 1.29
C CYS A 57 -12.46 -3.02 0.27
N LYS A 58 -12.74 -3.34 -1.00
CA LYS A 58 -13.00 -2.33 -2.03
C LYS A 58 -14.21 -1.48 -1.67
N GLU A 59 -15.33 -2.11 -1.30
CA GLU A 59 -16.56 -1.41 -0.92
C GLU A 59 -16.33 -0.45 0.26
N ILE A 60 -15.70 -0.92 1.33
CA ILE A 60 -15.37 -0.11 2.51
C ILE A 60 -14.47 1.08 2.12
N LEU A 61 -13.39 0.85 1.37
CA LEU A 61 -12.46 1.93 1.02
C LEU A 61 -13.09 2.95 0.08
N GLN A 62 -13.95 2.52 -0.84
CA GLN A 62 -14.72 3.40 -1.72
C GLN A 62 -15.68 4.29 -0.91
N GLU A 63 -16.38 3.73 0.08
CA GLU A 63 -17.24 4.49 0.99
C GLU A 63 -16.43 5.52 1.80
N ILE A 64 -15.33 5.08 2.41
CA ILE A 64 -14.43 5.94 3.19
C ILE A 64 -13.94 7.14 2.36
N LEU A 65 -13.51 6.89 1.13
CA LEU A 65 -12.97 7.93 0.25
C LEU A 65 -14.04 8.89 -0.28
N ARG A 66 -15.30 8.47 -0.34
CA ARG A 66 -16.46 9.31 -0.75
C ARG A 66 -17.17 9.99 0.41
N SER A 67 -16.77 9.70 1.66
CA SER A 67 -17.37 10.33 2.85
C SER A 67 -17.22 11.85 2.81
N GLU A 68 -18.13 12.56 3.49
CA GLU A 68 -18.11 14.03 3.57
C GLU A 68 -16.82 14.58 4.20
N LYS A 69 -16.21 13.79 5.11
CA LYS A 69 -14.94 14.08 5.76
C LYS A 69 -13.92 12.99 5.41
N PRO A 70 -13.38 13.01 4.17
CA PRO A 70 -12.45 11.97 3.73
C PRO A 70 -11.16 12.01 4.56
N PRO A 71 -10.41 10.88 4.62
CA PRO A 71 -9.18 10.80 5.40
C PRO A 71 -8.16 11.89 5.04
N ARG A 72 -7.27 12.17 6.00
CA ARG A 72 -6.07 13.01 5.80
C ARG A 72 -5.21 12.49 4.64
N ALA A 73 -4.39 13.37 4.06
CA ALA A 73 -3.65 13.11 2.83
C ALA A 73 -2.94 11.74 2.79
N ASP A 74 -2.13 11.40 3.78
CA ASP A 74 -1.38 10.13 3.81
C ASP A 74 -2.29 8.88 3.88
N TYR A 75 -3.37 8.94 4.67
CA TYR A 75 -4.34 7.85 4.78
C TYR A 75 -5.18 7.71 3.51
N ARG A 76 -5.49 8.84 2.88
CA ARG A 76 -6.18 8.86 1.59
C ARG A 76 -5.33 8.22 0.51
N GLU A 77 -4.06 8.61 0.39
CA GLU A 77 -3.13 7.99 -0.57
C GLU A 77 -2.99 6.49 -0.31
N MET A 78 -2.85 6.05 0.95
CA MET A 78 -2.80 4.62 1.26
C MET A 78 -4.08 3.88 0.84
N ALA A 79 -5.26 4.46 1.05
CA ALA A 79 -6.53 3.89 0.64
C ALA A 79 -6.67 3.84 -0.89
N GLU A 80 -6.30 4.91 -1.59
CA GLU A 80 -6.31 5.00 -3.06
C GLU A 80 -5.35 3.95 -3.66
N LEU A 81 -4.11 3.85 -3.16
CA LEU A 81 -3.14 2.82 -3.58
C LEU A 81 -3.64 1.40 -3.29
N THR A 82 -4.35 1.20 -2.18
CA THR A 82 -4.96 -0.09 -1.86
C THR A 82 -6.06 -0.47 -2.85
N LEU A 83 -6.90 0.47 -3.28
CA LEU A 83 -7.88 0.21 -4.33
C LEU A 83 -7.20 -0.19 -5.64
N ILE A 84 -6.17 0.56 -6.05
CA ILE A 84 -5.42 0.30 -7.29
C ILE A 84 -4.76 -1.08 -7.27
N VAL A 85 -4.05 -1.44 -6.18
CA VAL A 85 -3.38 -2.75 -6.08
C VAL A 85 -4.38 -3.91 -6.02
N LEU A 86 -5.60 -3.66 -5.55
CA LEU A 86 -6.71 -4.62 -5.62
C LEU A 86 -7.41 -4.60 -7.00
N GLY A 87 -6.93 -3.82 -7.97
CA GLY A 87 -7.52 -3.70 -9.31
C GLY A 87 -8.87 -3.02 -9.29
N ASP A 88 -9.01 -1.92 -8.55
CA ASP A 88 -10.15 -1.02 -8.58
C ASP A 88 -9.68 0.42 -8.87
N THR A 89 -10.61 1.28 -9.30
CA THR A 89 -10.31 2.69 -9.56
C THR A 89 -10.79 3.56 -8.40
N PRO A 90 -9.91 4.33 -7.74
CA PRO A 90 -10.32 5.25 -6.68
C PRO A 90 -11.31 6.32 -7.18
N PRO A 91 -12.11 6.96 -6.30
CA PRO A 91 -13.11 7.95 -6.71
C PRO A 91 -12.56 9.14 -7.52
N ARG A 92 -11.29 9.49 -7.28
CA ARG A 92 -10.60 10.59 -7.97
C ARG A 92 -9.90 10.14 -9.25
N GLY A 93 -9.98 8.86 -9.61
CA GLY A 93 -9.16 8.26 -10.66
C GLY A 93 -7.81 7.75 -10.14
N ILE A 94 -7.01 7.19 -11.05
CA ILE A 94 -5.67 6.68 -10.74
C ILE A 94 -4.69 7.86 -10.79
N HIS A 95 -4.13 8.18 -9.63
CA HIS A 95 -3.12 9.22 -9.48
C HIS A 95 -1.96 8.71 -8.62
N TRP A 96 -0.77 9.22 -8.90
CA TRP A 96 0.43 8.80 -8.20
C TRP A 96 1.15 10.00 -7.61
N SER A 97 1.21 10.06 -6.28
CA SER A 97 2.10 10.98 -5.59
C SER A 97 3.55 10.52 -5.77
N ARG A 98 4.47 11.48 -5.87
CA ARG A 98 5.92 11.18 -5.86
C ARG A 98 6.30 10.49 -4.54
N PRO A 99 7.25 9.55 -4.53
CA PRO A 99 7.71 8.89 -3.32
C PRO A 99 8.27 9.90 -2.33
N GLY A 100 7.75 9.86 -1.10
CA GLY A 100 8.05 10.83 -0.06
C GLY A 100 9.36 10.57 0.66
N ALA A 101 9.31 10.60 1.99
CA ALA A 101 10.48 10.37 2.82
C ALA A 101 10.72 8.87 3.07
N ILE A 102 12.00 8.49 3.12
CA ILE A 102 12.48 7.10 3.18
C ILE A 102 12.97 6.67 4.57
N HIS A 103 12.80 7.54 5.57
CA HIS A 103 13.24 7.30 6.94
C HIS A 103 12.39 6.23 7.64
N GLN A 104 13.03 5.31 8.36
CA GLN A 104 12.38 4.15 9.00
C GLN A 104 11.25 4.52 9.99
N ALA A 105 11.35 5.68 10.65
CA ALA A 105 10.35 6.15 11.62
C ALA A 105 8.99 6.52 11.01
N ARG A 106 8.87 6.63 9.68
CA ARG A 106 7.59 6.85 9.00
C ARG A 106 6.96 5.53 8.62
N TRP A 107 6.24 4.90 9.54
CA TRP A 107 5.66 3.57 9.32
C TRP A 107 4.76 3.48 8.08
N MET A 108 3.99 4.54 7.79
CA MET A 108 3.10 4.58 6.63
C MET A 108 3.86 4.49 5.30
N ALA A 109 5.12 4.94 5.29
CA ALA A 109 5.98 4.83 4.11
C ALA A 109 6.13 3.36 3.70
N ARG A 110 6.23 2.41 4.64
CA ARG A 110 6.34 0.99 4.28
C ARG A 110 5.17 0.50 3.45
N ASN A 111 3.95 0.93 3.78
CA ASN A 111 2.75 0.55 3.05
C ASN A 111 2.74 1.15 1.64
N MET A 112 2.97 2.46 1.54
CA MET A 112 2.90 3.16 0.25
C MET A 112 4.02 2.72 -0.68
N TYR A 113 5.25 2.57 -0.17
CA TYR A 113 6.37 2.07 -0.96
C TYR A 113 6.16 0.62 -1.39
N SER A 114 5.75 -0.29 -0.50
CA SER A 114 5.53 -1.69 -0.90
C SER A 114 4.48 -1.83 -1.98
N MET A 115 3.40 -1.04 -1.90
CA MET A 115 2.33 -1.02 -2.90
C MET A 115 2.86 -0.55 -4.26
N LYS A 116 3.56 0.58 -4.30
CA LYS A 116 4.10 1.12 -5.55
C LYS A 116 5.21 0.22 -6.13
N MET A 117 6.12 -0.26 -5.29
CA MET A 117 7.16 -1.21 -5.69
C MET A 117 6.59 -2.47 -6.33
N PHE A 118 5.50 -3.02 -5.79
CA PHE A 118 4.81 -4.16 -6.40
C PHE A 118 4.14 -3.80 -7.72
N MET A 119 3.44 -2.67 -7.75
CA MET A 119 2.72 -2.19 -8.94
C MET A 119 3.64 -1.93 -10.13
N PHE A 120 4.89 -1.55 -9.87
CA PHE A 120 5.91 -1.27 -10.89
C PHE A 120 7.06 -2.29 -10.91
N ALA A 121 6.86 -3.48 -10.32
CA ALA A 121 7.95 -4.43 -10.11
C ALA A 121 8.63 -4.88 -11.42
N GLU A 122 7.88 -4.97 -12.52
CA GLU A 122 8.40 -5.31 -13.85
C GLU A 122 9.36 -4.23 -14.37
N GLN A 123 8.99 -2.96 -14.26
CA GLN A 123 9.84 -1.82 -14.66
C GLN A 123 11.05 -1.63 -13.74
N LEU A 124 10.95 -2.13 -12.50
CA LEU A 124 12.04 -2.13 -11.51
C LEU A 124 12.97 -3.34 -11.65
N GLU A 125 12.71 -4.22 -12.61
CA GLU A 125 13.49 -5.43 -12.89
C GLU A 125 13.68 -6.32 -11.64
N TYR A 126 12.66 -6.35 -10.76
CA TYR A 126 12.72 -7.20 -9.57
C TYR A 126 12.63 -8.67 -9.94
N ASP A 127 13.46 -9.47 -9.28
CA ASP A 127 13.44 -10.93 -9.42
C ASP A 127 12.14 -11.53 -8.87
N GLU A 128 11.82 -12.76 -9.29
CA GLU A 128 10.60 -13.46 -8.92
C GLU A 128 10.43 -13.61 -7.40
N GLU A 129 11.52 -13.84 -6.65
CA GLU A 129 11.46 -13.97 -5.20
C GLU A 129 11.05 -12.65 -4.54
N THR A 130 11.61 -11.54 -5.00
CA THR A 130 11.27 -10.19 -4.55
C THR A 130 9.81 -9.86 -4.88
N VAL A 131 9.34 -10.18 -6.09
CA VAL A 131 7.95 -9.99 -6.49
C VAL A 131 7.00 -10.79 -5.61
N VAL A 132 7.30 -12.07 -5.31
CA VAL A 132 6.48 -12.92 -4.44
C VAL A 132 6.43 -12.36 -3.01
N LYS A 133 7.54 -11.84 -2.47
CA LYS A 133 7.56 -11.19 -1.15
C LYS A 133 6.68 -9.93 -1.14
N LEU A 134 6.79 -9.10 -2.16
CA LEU A 134 5.97 -7.91 -2.33
C LEU A 134 4.49 -8.27 -2.50
N GLU A 135 4.16 -9.32 -3.25
CA GLU A 135 2.79 -9.80 -3.42
C GLU A 135 2.18 -10.21 -2.06
N ARG A 136 2.91 -11.02 -1.27
CA ARG A 136 2.47 -11.45 0.07
C ARG A 136 2.26 -10.27 1.01
N LEU A 137 3.19 -9.31 1.01
CA LEU A 137 3.07 -8.09 1.81
C LEU A 137 1.84 -7.28 1.39
N ASN A 138 1.64 -7.04 0.09
CA ASN A 138 0.53 -6.25 -0.41
C ASN A 138 -0.83 -6.94 -0.24
N LEU A 139 -0.87 -8.27 -0.27
CA LEU A 139 -2.08 -9.04 0.06
C LEU A 139 -2.46 -8.82 1.54
N PHE A 140 -1.50 -8.90 2.44
CA PHE A 140 -1.71 -8.59 3.86
C PHE A 140 -2.17 -7.15 4.05
N LEU A 141 -1.46 -6.19 3.45
CA LEU A 141 -1.75 -4.77 3.59
C LEU A 141 -3.14 -4.42 3.05
N GLY A 142 -3.44 -4.83 1.82
CA GLY A 142 -4.66 -4.46 1.14
C GLY A 142 -5.91 -5.07 1.73
N LEU A 143 -5.84 -6.33 2.21
CA LEU A 143 -7.02 -7.05 2.69
C LEU A 143 -7.28 -6.94 4.19
N PHE A 144 -6.24 -6.69 4.98
CA PHE A 144 -6.35 -6.73 6.45
C PHE A 144 -5.91 -5.43 7.10
N TYR A 145 -4.82 -4.81 6.62
CA TYR A 145 -4.26 -3.63 7.28
C TYR A 145 -5.02 -2.34 6.94
N THR A 146 -5.03 -1.95 5.67
CA THR A 146 -5.52 -0.66 5.20
C THR A 146 -7.00 -0.42 5.53
N PRO A 147 -7.92 -1.38 5.32
CA PRO A 147 -9.33 -1.19 5.68
C PRO A 147 -9.52 -0.91 7.18
N CYS A 148 -8.84 -1.66 8.04
CA CYS A 148 -8.89 -1.45 9.49
C CYS A 148 -8.25 -0.12 9.89
N GLY A 149 -7.09 0.22 9.33
CA GLY A 149 -6.37 1.45 9.63
C GLY A 149 -7.14 2.71 9.24
N CYS A 150 -7.79 2.71 8.08
CA CYS A 150 -8.60 3.84 7.61
C CYS A 150 -9.89 4.01 8.43
N HIS A 151 -10.55 2.89 8.78
CA HIS A 151 -11.76 2.92 9.59
C HIS A 151 -11.49 3.48 11.00
N LEU A 152 -10.42 3.02 11.66
CA LEU A 152 -10.02 3.54 12.99
C LEU A 152 -9.69 5.04 12.94
N HIS A 153 -9.04 5.52 11.89
CA HIS A 153 -8.73 6.94 11.74
C HIS A 153 -9.99 7.79 11.58
N LEU A 154 -10.96 7.34 10.79
CA LEU A 154 -12.25 8.04 10.65
C LEU A 154 -13.03 8.09 11.96
N LEU A 155 -13.07 6.99 12.72
CA LEU A 155 -13.71 6.97 14.03
C LEU A 155 -13.06 7.98 15.00
N GLN A 156 -11.74 8.09 14.99
CA GLN A 156 -11.03 9.11 15.78
C GLN A 156 -11.38 10.55 15.36
N MET A 157 -11.61 10.79 14.06
CA MET A 157 -12.01 12.11 13.56
C MET A 157 -13.46 12.48 13.86
N LEU A 158 -14.36 11.50 14.04
CA LEU A 158 -15.77 11.74 14.37
C LEU A 158 -16.01 11.97 15.87
N LEU A 159 -15.06 11.56 16.72
CA LEU A 159 -15.13 11.72 18.17
C LEU A 159 -14.46 13.02 18.68
N GLN A 160 -14.02 13.90 17.76
CA GLN A 160 -13.42 15.22 18.02
C GLN A 160 -14.32 16.33 17.48
#